data_AF-A0A2A5AVB7-F1
#
_entry.id   AF-A0A2A5AVB7-F1
#
_cell.length_a   1.000
_cell.length_b   1.000
_cell.length_c   1.000
_cell.angle_alpha   90.00
_cell.angle_beta   90.00
_cell.angle_gamma   90.00
#
_symmetry.space_group_name_H-M   'P 1'
#
loop_
_entity.id
_entity.type
_entity.pdbx_description
1 polymer ?
#
loop_
_entity_poly.entity_id
_entity_poly.type
_entity_poly.pdbx_seq_one_letter_code
_entity_poly.pdbx_strand_id
1 'polypeptide(L)'
;MVFHNFTTRLGDRISDVLKYLFPVPKVDSKRTMTFANYSDYISFRHHVFKKDDHKTVKLKEIGPRFELKPYQISLGTVDMVDAQKEWVLRPFMNTAKKRKAL
;
A
#
# COMPACT_ATOMS: atom_id res chain seq x y z
N MET A 1 -6.37 -3.02 8.54
CA MET A 1 -5.24 -2.87 7.61
C MET A 1 -4.26 -1.89 8.23
N VAL A 2 -2.98 -2.03 7.92
CA VAL A 2 -1.92 -1.18 8.45
C VAL A 2 -1.20 -0.55 7.26
N PHE A 3 -1.15 0.78 7.22
CA PHE A 3 -0.33 1.55 6.27
C PHE A 3 0.79 2.23 7.06
N HIS A 4 2.03 2.03 6.63
CA HIS A 4 3.21 2.55 7.31
C HIS A 4 4.04 3.39 6.33
N ASN A 5 4.46 4.58 6.76
CA ASN A 5 5.25 5.55 5.97
C ASN A 5 4.60 6.04 4.67
N PHE A 6 3.28 6.20 4.63
CA PHE A 6 2.59 6.98 3.60
C PHE A 6 2.40 8.39 4.17
N THR A 7 3.29 9.31 3.85
CA THR A 7 3.32 10.66 4.48
C THR A 7 2.97 11.78 3.52
N THR A 8 3.00 11.50 2.21
CA THR A 8 2.68 12.47 1.17
C THR A 8 1.21 12.39 0.76
N ARG A 9 0.70 13.44 0.12
CA ARG A 9 -0.65 13.45 -0.47
C ARG A 9 -0.84 12.35 -1.52
N LEU A 10 0.22 12.01 -2.26
CA LEU A 10 0.20 10.88 -3.20
C LEU A 10 0.15 9.55 -2.44
N GLY A 11 0.89 9.45 -1.33
CA GLY A 11 0.83 8.33 -0.41
C GLY A 11 -0.59 8.09 0.10
N ASP A 12 -1.28 9.13 0.57
CA ASP A 12 -2.68 9.06 1.00
C ASP A 12 -3.60 8.59 -0.14
N ARG A 13 -3.39 9.12 -1.35
CA ARG A 13 -4.14 8.73 -2.55
C ARG A 13 -4.01 7.24 -2.86
N ILE A 14 -2.79 6.70 -2.81
CA ILE A 14 -2.54 5.28 -3.05
C ILE A 14 -3.09 4.42 -1.89
N SER A 15 -2.92 4.88 -0.66
CA SER A 15 -3.47 4.23 0.53
C SER A 15 -4.99 4.06 0.41
N ASP A 16 -5.70 5.11 -0.02
CA ASP A 16 -7.15 5.05 -0.25
C ASP A 16 -7.52 4.03 -1.32
N VAL A 17 -6.87 4.07 -2.50
CA VAL A 17 -7.12 3.09 -3.57
C VAL A 17 -6.93 1.66 -3.05
N LEU A 18 -5.82 1.38 -2.37
CA LEU A 18 -5.53 0.05 -1.82
C LEU A 18 -6.49 -0.38 -0.72
N LYS A 19 -6.91 0.56 0.14
CA LYS A 19 -7.85 0.30 1.24
C LYS A 19 -9.22 -0.12 0.71
N TYR A 20 -9.71 0.54 -0.34
CA TYR A 20 -11.03 0.27 -0.91
C TYR A 20 -11.11 -0.98 -1.80
N LEU A 21 -9.98 -1.64 -2.07
CA LEU A 21 -9.98 -2.98 -2.70
C LEU A 21 -10.51 -4.07 -1.77
N PHE A 22 -10.65 -3.78 -0.48
CA PHE A 22 -11.04 -4.76 0.53
C PHE A 22 -12.27 -4.31 1.30
N PRO A 23 -13.12 -5.24 1.74
CA PRO A 23 -14.29 -4.93 2.54
C PRO A 23 -13.88 -4.40 3.92
N VAL A 24 -14.78 -3.65 4.54
CA VAL A 24 -14.61 -3.14 5.91
C VAL A 24 -14.48 -4.33 6.87
N PRO A 25 -13.37 -4.45 7.63
CA PRO A 25 -13.17 -5.56 8.54
C PRO A 25 -14.10 -5.44 9.75
N LYS A 26 -14.59 -6.58 10.25
CA LYS A 26 -15.28 -6.65 11.54
C LYS A 26 -14.31 -6.39 12.70
N VAL A 27 -14.84 -5.92 13.83
CA VAL A 27 -14.06 -5.57 15.03
C VAL A 27 -13.32 -6.79 15.62
N ASP A 28 -13.88 -7.99 15.46
CA ASP A 28 -13.34 -9.27 15.92
C ASP A 28 -12.39 -9.94 14.91
N SER A 29 -12.12 -9.30 13.77
CA SER A 29 -11.25 -9.86 12.73
C SER A 29 -9.82 -10.03 13.25
N LYS A 30 -9.33 -11.27 13.18
CA LYS A 30 -7.95 -11.64 13.55
C LYS A 30 -6.96 -11.52 12.38
N ARG A 31 -7.44 -11.08 11.21
CA ARG A 31 -6.66 -10.97 9.98
C ARG A 31 -6.20 -9.53 9.79
N THR A 32 -4.91 -9.34 9.53
CA THR A 32 -4.32 -8.04 9.24
C THR A 32 -3.45 -8.08 7.98
N MET A 33 -3.58 -7.04 7.18
CA MET A 33 -2.74 -6.80 5.99
C MET A 33 -1.92 -5.54 6.25
N THR A 34 -0.63 -5.64 5.98
CA THR A 34 0.34 -4.57 6.18
C THR A 34 0.88 -4.11 4.83
N PHE A 35 0.79 -2.82 4.58
CA PHE A 35 1.43 -2.11 3.49
C PHE A 35 2.46 -1.16 4.10
N ALA A 36 3.74 -1.48 3.95
CA ALA A 36 4.83 -0.68 4.51
C ALA A 36 5.66 -0.07 3.39
N ASN A 37 5.72 1.26 3.35
CA ASN A 37 6.49 2.00 2.37
C ASN A 37 7.95 2.17 2.83
N TYR A 38 8.88 1.73 1.99
CA TYR A 38 10.31 1.97 2.13
C TYR A 38 10.89 2.42 0.79
N SER A 39 11.24 3.70 0.70
CA SER A 39 11.83 4.29 -0.52
C SER A 39 10.98 4.09 -1.79
N ASP A 40 9.67 4.36 -1.68
CA ASP A 40 8.66 4.19 -2.73
C ASP A 40 8.40 2.73 -3.17
N TYR A 41 8.93 1.75 -2.42
CA TYR A 41 8.54 0.35 -2.51
C TYR A 41 7.57 0.03 -1.38
N ILE A 42 6.38 -0.42 -1.73
CA ILE A 42 5.34 -0.82 -0.79
C ILE A 42 5.47 -2.32 -0.57
N SER A 43 6.05 -2.71 0.56
CA SER A 43 6.11 -4.10 0.99
C SER A 43 4.75 -4.53 1.53
N PHE A 44 4.13 -5.52 0.88
CA PHE A 44 2.90 -6.14 1.34
C PHE A 44 3.19 -7.39 2.15
N ARG A 45 2.50 -7.53 3.29
CA ARG A 45 2.49 -8.76 4.09
C ARG A 45 1.09 -9.03 4.60
N HIS A 46 0.75 -10.30 4.73
CA HIS A 46 -0.57 -10.72 5.14
C HIS A 46 -0.51 -11.74 6.28
N HIS A 47 -1.00 -11.32 7.45
CA HIS A 47 -0.87 -12.06 8.70
C HIS A 47 -2.24 -12.32 9.35
N VAL A 48 -2.29 -13.41 10.11
CA VAL A 48 -3.28 -13.61 11.16
C VAL A 48 -2.58 -13.43 12.49
N PHE A 49 -3.23 -12.76 13.43
CA PHE A 49 -2.70 -12.59 14.78
C PHE A 49 -3.51 -13.39 15.79
N LYS A 50 -2.82 -13.92 16.79
CA LYS A 50 -3.42 -14.51 17.98
C LYS A 50 -2.86 -13.78 19.20
N LYS A 51 -3.74 -13.28 20.05
CA LYS A 51 -3.37 -12.77 21.36
C LYS A 51 -3.34 -13.97 22.30
N ASP A 52 -2.15 -14.37 22.74
CA ASP A 52 -2.02 -15.41 23.77
C ASP A 52 -2.16 -14.80 25.18
N ASP A 53 -1.78 -13.53 25.34
CA ASP A 53 -1.86 -12.79 26.60
C ASP A 53 -2.21 -11.31 26.35
N HIS A 54 -2.49 -10.53 27.39
CA HIS A 54 -2.79 -9.09 27.23
C HIS A 54 -1.62 -8.26 26.66
N LYS A 55 -0.39 -8.75 26.83
CA LYS A 55 0.84 -8.04 26.42
C LYS A 55 1.46 -8.59 25.14
N THR A 56 1.10 -9.80 24.71
CA THR A 56 1.81 -10.51 23.65
C THR A 56 0.88 -10.90 22.51
N VAL A 57 1.34 -10.62 21.29
CA VAL A 57 0.62 -10.93 20.06
C VAL A 57 1.53 -11.78 19.19
N LYS A 58 1.09 -13.00 18.87
CA LYS A 58 1.77 -13.87 17.92
C LYS A 58 1.20 -13.65 16.52
N LEU A 59 2.07 -13.40 15.56
CA LEU A 59 1.73 -13.26 14.15
C LEU A 59 2.06 -14.55 13.41
N LYS A 60 1.13 -15.01 12.58
CA LYS A 60 1.33 -16.09 11.62
C LYS A 60 1.08 -15.54 10.23
N GLU A 61 2.05 -15.67 9.34
CA GLU A 61 1.89 -15.28 7.95
C GLU A 61 1.08 -16.33 7.19
N ILE A 62 0.15 -15.87 6.34
CA ILE A 62 -0.77 -16.75 5.61
C ILE A 62 -0.96 -16.35 4.14
N GLY A 63 -0.36 -15.25 3.69
CA GLY A 63 -0.53 -14.75 2.33
C GLY A 63 0.78 -14.54 1.59
N PRO A 64 0.71 -14.09 0.33
CA PRO A 64 1.89 -13.85 -0.49
C PRO A 64 2.71 -12.67 0.05
N ARG A 65 4.01 -12.73 -0.21
CA ARG A 65 4.94 -11.63 -0.02
C ARG A 65 5.22 -11.01 -1.37
N PHE A 66 4.96 -9.72 -1.49
CA PHE A 66 5.37 -8.97 -2.67
C PHE A 66 5.72 -7.55 -2.30
N GLU A 67 6.38 -6.89 -3.24
CA GLU A 67 6.70 -5.48 -3.20
C GLU A 67 6.07 -4.82 -4.41
N LEU A 68 5.33 -3.74 -4.16
CA LEU A 68 4.72 -2.94 -5.21
C LEU A 68 5.54 -1.67 -5.40
N LYS A 69 5.78 -1.32 -6.65
CA LYS A 69 6.29 0.01 -7.02
C LYS A 69 5.29 0.67 -7.96
N PRO A 70 4.46 1.60 -7.47
CA PRO A 70 3.53 2.33 -8.32
C PRO A 70 4.27 3.11 -9.41
N TYR A 71 3.79 3.04 -10.65
CA TYR A 71 4.40 3.75 -11.79
C TYR A 71 3.48 4.80 -12.41
N GLN A 72 2.17 4.68 -12.24
CA GLN A 72 1.19 5.62 -12.78
C GLN A 72 -0.11 5.56 -11.96
N ILE A 73 -0.78 6.70 -11.85
CA ILE A 73 -2.17 6.84 -11.42
C ILE A 73 -2.93 7.57 -12.53
N SER A 74 -4.02 6.99 -13.01
CA SER A 74 -4.91 7.56 -14.03
C SER A 74 -6.31 7.79 -13.46
N LEU A 75 -6.95 8.87 -13.89
CA LEU A 75 -8.33 9.24 -13.53
C LEU A 75 -9.33 8.58 -14.48
N GLY A 76 -9.30 7.25 -14.56
CA GLY A 76 -10.15 6.48 -15.46
C GLY A 76 -10.02 4.98 -15.22
N THR A 77 -10.82 4.19 -15.91
CA THR A 77 -10.73 2.72 -15.86
C THR A 77 -9.56 2.23 -16.71
N VAL A 78 -9.21 0.95 -16.54
CA VAL A 78 -8.11 0.31 -17.29
C VAL A 78 -8.35 0.34 -18.81
N ASP A 79 -9.61 0.31 -19.24
CA ASP A 79 -9.99 0.31 -20.66
C ASP A 79 -9.88 1.70 -21.31
N MET A 80 -9.80 2.77 -20.52
CA MET A 80 -9.70 4.14 -21.01
C MET A 80 -8.23 4.50 -21.31
N VAL A 81 -7.81 4.27 -22.54
CA VAL A 81 -6.42 4.53 -23.00
C VAL A 81 -6.03 6.01 -22.84
N ASP A 82 -6.96 6.92 -23.09
CA ASP A 82 -6.74 8.38 -23.06
C ASP A 82 -7.09 9.04 -21.71
N ALA A 83 -7.23 8.25 -20.63
CA ALA A 83 -7.53 8.79 -19.32
C ALA A 83 -6.44 9.77 -18.84
N GLN A 84 -6.86 10.86 -18.21
CA GLN A 84 -5.94 11.85 -17.64
C GLN A 84 -5.04 11.20 -16.58
N LYS A 85 -3.73 11.39 -16.71
CA LYS A 85 -2.75 10.87 -15.75
C LYS A 85 -2.61 11.82 -14.58
N GLU A 86 -3.05 11.39 -13.39
CA GLU A 86 -2.88 12.13 -12.13
C GLU A 86 -1.40 12.18 -11.74
N TRP A 87 -0.71 11.04 -11.85
CA TRP A 87 0.71 10.93 -11.51
C TRP A 87 1.41 9.89 -12.38
N VAL A 88 2.69 10.12 -12.69
CA VAL A 88 3.54 9.18 -13.44
C VAL A 88 4.95 9.19 -12.84
N LEU A 89 5.53 8.01 -12.67
CA LEU A 89 6.92 7.83 -12.33
C LEU A 89 7.81 8.25 -13.51
N ARG A 90 8.68 9.22 -13.29
CA ARG A 90 9.61 9.75 -14.31
C ARG A 90 11.05 9.38 -13.93
N PRO A 91 11.56 8.22 -14.35
CA PRO A 91 12.87 7.71 -13.91
C PRO A 91 14.06 8.46 -14.54
N PHE A 92 13.88 9.05 -15.72
CA PHE A 92 14.96 9.69 -16.51
C PHE A 92 15.15 11.18 -16.20
N MET A 93 14.70 11.65 -15.03
CA MET A 93 14.98 13.02 -14.57
C MET A 93 16.21 13.02 -13.65
N ASN A 94 17.05 14.07 -13.73
CA ASN A 94 18.27 14.18 -12.92
C ASN A 94 18.02 14.06 -11.40
N THR A 95 16.85 14.50 -10.93
CA THR A 95 16.45 14.45 -9.52
C THR A 95 15.58 13.23 -9.17
N ALA A 96 15.31 12.32 -10.11
CA ALA A 96 14.38 11.20 -9.93
C ALA A 96 14.75 10.30 -8.75
N LYS A 97 16.05 9.99 -8.59
CA LYS A 97 16.54 9.13 -7.49
C LYS A 97 16.50 9.79 -6.11
N LYS A 98 16.39 11.13 -6.04
CA LYS A 98 16.41 11.90 -4.78
C LYS A 98 15.00 12.16 -4.24
N ARG A 99 13.97 12.08 -5.09
CA ARG A 99 12.59 12.41 -4.74
C ARG A 99 11.90 11.18 -4.16
N LYS A 100 11.35 11.30 -2.95
CA LYS A 100 10.38 10.34 -2.40
C LYS A 100 8.98 10.77 -2.81
N ALA A 101 8.24 9.86 -3.44
CA ALA A 101 6.92 10.15 -3.97
C ALA A 101 5.79 9.80 -2.99
N LEU A 102 5.99 8.81 -2.11
CA LEU A 102 4.99 8.26 -1.18
C LEU A 102 5.20 8.66 0.27
#